data_AF-A0A5N6SVD9-F1
#
_entry.id   AF-A0A5N6SVD9-F1
#
_cell.length_a   1.000
_cell.length_b   1.000
_cell.length_c   1.000
_cell.angle_alpha   90.00
_cell.angle_beta   90.00
_cell.angle_gamma   90.00
#
_symmetry.space_group_name_H-M   'P 1'
#
loop_
_entity.id
_entity.type
_entity.pdbx_description
1 polymer ?
#
loop_
_entity_poly.entity_id
_entity_poly.type
_entity_poly.pdbx_seq_one_letter_code
_entity_poly.pdbx_strand_id
1 'polypeptide(L)'
;MPDPLWDPDLILQVTKGGRQGMFCLGQARSRYNSRCRWDVEKSEYSRIRSMLKGMSKRLPHTINYDELSTMASLGLCDYHAGQEAEIVDGWLRILANIEHLNSQYQCSSQTNEEALEAMAMDIQKCRELIHCDPDSEEIFSVALARYVRRQRRMKKDLEECRTTLASLQKTAVDTDCLEKENSELSTEVSYLSQRLATAEQVIEGKDSEQQAKIHELRKERDALRAENMDRSVEIECLHGQKDLLDQRLRDRTNELDSACLVSRGLTKERDDLKSELETTKDEITELKESKSALLTESNVISTTLARTRPQLTASHQANEHLSKELETAKVQLAKLHDILRAIDIAKKASFFYKLRAWAQQFWHRVTGWSRSRRVPISDEEEGLTLASVEGSHAHGG
;
A
#
# COMPACT_ATOMS: atom_id res chain seq x y z
N MET A 1 132.39 1.12 -50.87
CA MET A 1 132.07 -0.15 -50.18
C MET A 1 130.86 0.12 -49.29
N PRO A 2 129.95 -0.84 -49.06
CA PRO A 2 129.07 -0.77 -47.91
C PRO A 2 129.93 -0.82 -46.64
N ASP A 3 129.55 -0.06 -45.61
CA ASP A 3 130.20 -0.16 -44.31
C ASP A 3 129.90 -1.53 -43.67
N PRO A 4 130.86 -2.18 -43.01
CA PRO A 4 130.63 -3.47 -42.40
C PRO A 4 129.64 -3.33 -41.24
N LEU A 5 128.61 -4.18 -41.22
CA LEU A 5 127.62 -4.26 -40.13
C LEU A 5 128.26 -4.54 -38.75
N TRP A 6 129.49 -5.05 -38.76
CA TRP A 6 130.32 -5.31 -37.60
C TRP A 6 131.70 -4.65 -37.75
N ASP A 7 131.92 -3.54 -37.04
CA ASP A 7 133.24 -2.94 -36.83
C ASP A 7 133.57 -2.91 -35.33
N PRO A 8 134.42 -3.82 -34.82
CA PRO A 8 134.77 -3.86 -33.40
C PRO A 8 135.52 -2.60 -32.94
N ASP A 9 136.23 -1.89 -33.81
CA ASP A 9 136.99 -0.71 -33.41
C ASP A 9 136.04 0.46 -33.11
N LEU A 10 135.08 0.69 -34.01
CA LEU A 10 134.02 1.68 -33.84
C LEU A 10 133.09 1.33 -32.67
N ILE A 11 132.67 0.07 -32.55
CA ILE A 11 131.68 -0.39 -31.56
C ILE A 11 132.26 -0.48 -30.15
N LEU A 12 133.46 -1.06 -30.00
CA LEU A 12 134.18 -1.13 -28.71
C LEU A 12 134.95 0.18 -28.42
N GLN A 13 134.96 1.11 -29.37
CA GLN A 13 135.48 2.48 -29.28
C GLN A 13 137.00 2.54 -29.02
N VAL A 14 137.76 1.62 -29.60
CA VAL A 14 139.16 1.38 -29.22
C VAL A 14 140.09 2.50 -29.72
N THR A 15 140.05 2.90 -30.99
CA THR A 15 141.01 3.85 -31.57
C THR A 15 140.58 5.33 -31.59
N LYS A 16 139.99 5.82 -30.48
CA LYS A 16 139.66 7.25 -30.30
C LYS A 16 140.88 8.18 -30.08
N GLY A 17 141.95 7.99 -30.85
CA GLY A 17 143.23 8.71 -30.75
C GLY A 17 143.49 9.74 -31.85
N GLY A 18 144.62 10.44 -31.74
CA GLY A 18 145.13 11.33 -32.80
C GLY A 18 145.67 10.55 -34.01
N ARG A 19 145.98 11.25 -35.11
CA ARG A 19 146.16 10.73 -36.49
C ARG A 19 147.06 9.49 -36.70
N GLN A 20 147.86 9.04 -35.73
CA GLN A 20 148.74 7.86 -35.85
C GLN A 20 148.82 6.95 -34.60
N GLY A 21 147.99 7.15 -33.57
CA GLY A 21 148.07 6.41 -32.29
C GLY A 21 146.72 6.15 -31.64
N MET A 22 146.71 5.48 -30.48
CA MET A 22 145.55 5.38 -29.61
C MET A 22 145.87 5.90 -28.21
N PHE A 23 144.90 6.57 -27.59
CA PHE A 23 144.98 6.91 -26.17
C PHE A 23 144.65 5.68 -25.30
N CYS A 24 145.13 5.69 -24.06
CA CYS A 24 144.79 4.72 -23.03
C CYS A 24 143.26 4.54 -22.92
N LEU A 25 142.81 3.30 -22.74
CA LEU A 25 141.39 2.93 -22.59
C LEU A 25 140.81 3.35 -21.24
N GLY A 26 141.67 3.50 -20.23
CA GLY A 26 141.31 3.83 -18.86
C GLY A 26 140.61 5.18 -18.71
N GLN A 27 139.81 5.30 -17.67
CA GLN A 27 139.03 6.49 -17.34
C GLN A 27 139.66 7.22 -16.15
N ALA A 28 139.98 8.49 -16.35
CA ALA A 28 140.45 9.38 -15.29
C ALA A 28 139.27 9.74 -14.39
N ARG A 29 139.02 8.95 -13.34
CA ARG A 29 137.91 9.13 -12.39
C ARG A 29 137.89 10.53 -11.75
N SER A 30 139.06 11.15 -11.54
CA SER A 30 139.23 12.54 -11.07
C SER A 30 138.85 13.61 -12.09
N ARG A 31 138.49 13.25 -13.33
CA ARG A 31 138.11 14.15 -14.43
C ARG A 31 136.83 13.66 -15.11
N TYR A 32 135.77 13.47 -14.32
CA TYR A 32 134.43 13.08 -14.79
C TYR A 32 134.43 11.82 -15.69
N ASN A 33 135.23 10.82 -15.31
CA ASN A 33 135.42 9.58 -16.08
C ASN A 33 135.88 9.77 -17.54
N SER A 34 136.46 10.93 -17.88
CA SER A 34 137.01 11.16 -19.22
C SER A 34 138.17 10.20 -19.51
N ARG A 35 138.24 9.74 -20.77
CA ARG A 35 139.29 8.82 -21.23
C ARG A 35 140.68 9.43 -21.02
N CYS A 36 141.59 8.63 -20.47
CA CYS A 36 142.97 9.01 -20.21
C CYS A 36 143.66 9.38 -21.53
N ARG A 37 144.34 10.54 -21.57
CA ARG A 37 145.06 11.05 -22.77
C ARG A 37 146.52 10.57 -22.85
N TRP A 38 146.88 9.50 -22.15
CA TRP A 38 148.20 8.88 -22.27
C TRP A 38 148.25 8.10 -23.58
N ASP A 39 149.24 8.35 -24.44
CA ASP A 39 149.42 7.59 -25.68
C ASP A 39 149.96 6.19 -25.37
N VAL A 40 149.32 5.15 -25.92
CA VAL A 40 149.72 3.73 -25.80
C VAL A 40 150.90 3.45 -26.72
N GLU A 41 151.78 2.50 -26.37
CA GLU A 41 152.99 2.29 -27.16
C GLU A 41 152.66 1.79 -28.58
N LYS A 42 153.48 2.19 -29.55
CA LYS A 42 153.22 1.88 -30.97
C LYS A 42 153.24 0.38 -31.26
N SER A 43 154.00 -0.41 -30.50
CA SER A 43 154.01 -1.87 -30.59
C SER A 43 152.69 -2.49 -30.10
N GLU A 44 152.20 -2.05 -28.94
CA GLU A 44 150.94 -2.48 -28.31
C GLU A 44 149.73 -2.10 -29.17
N TYR A 45 149.67 -0.85 -29.64
CA TYR A 45 148.66 -0.38 -30.59
C TYR A 45 148.65 -1.24 -31.87
N SER A 46 149.82 -1.67 -32.37
CA SER A 46 149.91 -2.54 -33.55
C SER A 46 149.39 -3.97 -33.28
N ARG A 47 149.55 -4.49 -32.04
CA ARG A 47 148.91 -5.74 -31.60
C ARG A 47 147.39 -5.57 -31.51
N ILE A 48 146.91 -4.50 -30.88
CA ILE A 48 145.47 -4.20 -30.74
C ILE A 48 144.78 -4.10 -32.10
N ARG A 49 145.35 -3.35 -33.07
CA ARG A 49 144.80 -3.30 -34.44
C ARG A 49 144.76 -4.67 -35.13
N SER A 50 145.71 -5.54 -34.83
CA SER A 50 145.74 -6.90 -35.36
C SER A 50 144.65 -7.78 -34.74
N MET A 51 144.38 -7.62 -33.44
CA MET A 51 143.28 -8.29 -32.72
C MET A 51 141.91 -7.81 -33.23
N LEU A 52 141.70 -6.51 -33.36
CA LEU A 52 140.48 -5.92 -33.93
C LEU A 52 140.21 -6.44 -35.35
N LYS A 53 141.26 -6.57 -36.19
CA LYS A 53 141.18 -7.15 -37.53
C LYS A 53 140.94 -8.67 -37.56
N GLY A 54 141.15 -9.36 -36.44
CA GLY A 54 140.73 -10.74 -36.20
C GLY A 54 139.26 -10.82 -35.75
N MET A 55 138.86 -9.94 -34.83
CA MET A 55 137.49 -9.81 -34.32
C MET A 55 136.50 -9.40 -35.43
N SER A 56 136.88 -8.52 -36.37
CA SER A 56 136.01 -8.07 -37.46
C SER A 56 135.66 -9.14 -38.50
N LYS A 57 136.36 -10.29 -38.47
CA LYS A 57 136.06 -11.47 -39.29
C LYS A 57 135.17 -12.51 -38.58
N ARG A 58 134.76 -12.23 -37.35
CA ARG A 58 134.05 -13.13 -36.45
C ARG A 58 132.74 -12.49 -35.99
N LEU A 59 131.81 -13.31 -35.49
CA LEU A 59 130.55 -12.81 -34.95
C LEU A 59 130.74 -12.29 -33.52
N PRO A 60 130.00 -11.26 -33.07
CA PRO A 60 130.15 -10.64 -31.74
C PRO A 60 130.20 -11.64 -30.57
N HIS A 61 129.32 -12.64 -30.56
CA HIS A 61 129.24 -13.68 -29.51
C HIS A 61 130.40 -14.70 -29.52
N THR A 62 131.25 -14.70 -30.56
CA THR A 62 132.43 -15.59 -30.65
C THR A 62 133.72 -14.96 -30.12
N ILE A 63 133.64 -13.76 -29.54
CA ILE A 63 134.76 -13.04 -28.92
C ILE A 63 134.70 -13.32 -27.42
N ASN A 64 135.78 -13.88 -26.87
CA ASN A 64 135.81 -14.33 -25.48
C ASN A 64 136.38 -13.26 -24.52
N TYR A 65 136.27 -13.53 -23.22
CA TYR A 65 136.83 -12.65 -22.18
C TYR A 65 138.35 -12.46 -22.38
N ASP A 66 139.10 -13.55 -22.64
CA ASP A 66 140.57 -13.52 -22.68
C ASP A 66 141.13 -12.63 -23.81
N GLU A 67 140.50 -12.63 -24.98
CA GLU A 67 140.84 -11.75 -26.11
C GLU A 67 140.54 -10.28 -25.79
N LEU A 68 139.44 -10.01 -25.09
CA LEU A 68 139.09 -8.66 -24.64
C LEU A 68 140.04 -8.19 -23.52
N SER A 69 140.36 -9.05 -22.56
CA SER A 69 141.32 -8.77 -21.47
C SER A 69 142.71 -8.48 -22.04
N THR A 70 143.19 -9.33 -22.94
CA THR A 70 144.46 -9.12 -23.67
C THR A 70 144.46 -7.81 -24.47
N MET A 71 143.32 -7.39 -25.03
CA MET A 71 143.19 -6.13 -25.77
C MET A 71 143.09 -4.91 -24.83
N ALA A 72 142.48 -5.07 -23.65
CA ALA A 72 142.32 -4.04 -22.64
C ALA A 72 143.64 -3.76 -21.92
N SER A 73 144.34 -4.79 -21.45
CA SER A 73 145.66 -4.67 -20.81
C SER A 73 146.70 -4.00 -21.71
N LEU A 74 146.80 -4.41 -22.98
CA LEU A 74 147.64 -3.73 -23.99
C LEU A 74 147.23 -2.27 -24.27
N GLY A 75 146.03 -1.87 -23.88
CA GLY A 75 145.49 -0.53 -24.11
C GLY A 75 145.46 0.35 -22.86
N LEU A 76 146.09 -0.09 -21.76
CA LEU A 76 146.12 0.61 -20.48
C LEU A 76 147.54 1.04 -20.11
N CYS A 77 147.70 2.28 -19.64
CA CYS A 77 148.95 2.71 -19.00
C CYS A 77 148.96 2.35 -17.51
N ASP A 78 150.15 2.32 -16.89
CA ASP A 78 150.38 1.89 -15.50
C ASP A 78 149.36 2.43 -14.49
N TYR A 79 149.02 3.72 -14.59
CA TYR A 79 148.07 4.41 -13.72
C TYR A 79 146.62 3.88 -13.79
N HIS A 80 146.29 3.09 -14.81
CA HIS A 80 144.94 2.56 -15.06
C HIS A 80 144.92 1.04 -15.23
N ALA A 81 146.04 0.31 -15.06
CA ALA A 81 146.09 -1.14 -15.25
C ALA A 81 144.98 -1.90 -14.47
N GLY A 82 144.63 -1.45 -13.26
CA GLY A 82 143.53 -1.99 -12.47
C GLY A 82 142.10 -1.73 -12.99
N GLN A 83 141.92 -1.16 -14.20
CA GLN A 83 140.63 -0.95 -14.86
C GLN A 83 140.34 -1.96 -15.98
N GLU A 84 141.22 -2.94 -16.21
CA GLU A 84 141.06 -3.96 -17.26
C GLU A 84 139.68 -4.63 -17.23
N ALA A 85 139.27 -5.18 -16.09
CA ALA A 85 137.95 -5.82 -15.93
C ALA A 85 136.77 -4.85 -16.15
N GLU A 86 136.88 -3.58 -15.72
CA GLU A 86 135.83 -2.56 -15.91
C GLU A 86 135.60 -2.25 -17.41
N ILE A 87 136.66 -2.32 -18.21
CA ILE A 87 136.61 -2.15 -19.68
C ILE A 87 136.06 -3.42 -20.36
N VAL A 88 136.53 -4.60 -19.95
CA VAL A 88 136.06 -5.88 -20.50
C VAL A 88 134.57 -6.12 -20.20
N ASP A 89 134.10 -5.84 -18.98
CA ASP A 89 132.68 -5.87 -18.61
C ASP A 89 131.84 -4.89 -19.45
N GLY A 90 132.38 -3.70 -19.72
CA GLY A 90 131.77 -2.71 -20.61
C GLY A 90 131.61 -3.22 -22.04
N TRP A 91 132.66 -3.86 -22.58
CA TRP A 91 132.65 -4.45 -23.92
C TRP A 91 131.74 -5.68 -24.02
N LEU A 92 131.78 -6.60 -23.06
CA LEU A 92 130.89 -7.77 -23.00
C LEU A 92 129.41 -7.36 -22.93
N ARG A 93 129.09 -6.29 -22.19
CA ARG A 93 127.73 -5.72 -22.18
C ARG A 93 127.30 -5.16 -23.54
N ILE A 94 128.21 -4.55 -24.29
CA ILE A 94 127.94 -4.09 -25.67
C ILE A 94 127.71 -5.29 -26.60
N LEU A 95 128.54 -6.33 -26.52
CA LEU A 95 128.39 -7.55 -27.33
C LEU A 95 127.06 -8.28 -27.04
N ALA A 96 126.70 -8.46 -25.76
CA ALA A 96 125.44 -9.07 -25.34
C ALA A 96 124.21 -8.26 -25.77
N ASN A 97 124.28 -6.91 -25.75
CA ASN A 97 123.22 -6.05 -26.27
C ASN A 97 123.04 -6.21 -27.79
N ILE A 98 124.14 -6.35 -28.54
CA ILE A 98 124.12 -6.57 -30.00
C ILE A 98 123.51 -7.93 -30.34
N GLU A 99 123.88 -8.98 -29.60
CA GLU A 99 123.30 -10.32 -29.72
C GLU A 99 121.79 -10.30 -29.44
N HIS A 100 121.37 -9.67 -28.34
CA HIS A 100 119.96 -9.53 -27.98
C HIS A 100 119.13 -8.80 -29.05
N LEU A 101 119.65 -7.68 -29.59
CA LEU A 101 119.01 -6.94 -30.69
C LEU A 101 118.93 -7.77 -31.97
N ASN A 102 119.96 -8.55 -32.29
CA ASN A 102 119.94 -9.46 -33.44
C ASN A 102 118.89 -10.57 -33.26
N SER A 103 118.77 -11.16 -32.06
CA SER A 103 117.71 -12.14 -31.77
C SER A 103 116.31 -11.54 -31.86
N GLN A 104 116.08 -10.32 -31.37
CA GLN A 104 114.80 -9.62 -31.55
C GLN A 104 114.47 -9.40 -33.03
N TYR A 105 115.46 -8.97 -33.83
CA TYR A 105 115.29 -8.76 -35.26
C TYR A 105 114.96 -10.06 -36.01
N GLN A 106 115.66 -11.16 -35.70
CA GLN A 106 115.39 -12.49 -36.27
C GLN A 106 113.98 -12.99 -35.94
N CYS A 107 113.56 -12.91 -34.67
CA CYS A 107 112.20 -13.28 -34.27
C CYS A 107 111.14 -12.42 -34.98
N SER A 108 111.36 -11.10 -35.07
CA SER A 108 110.45 -10.20 -35.79
C SER A 108 110.36 -10.55 -37.27
N SER A 109 111.50 -10.82 -37.93
CA SER A 109 111.55 -11.25 -39.34
C SER A 109 110.71 -12.51 -39.57
N GLN A 110 110.88 -13.54 -38.73
CA GLN A 110 110.10 -14.77 -38.83
C GLN A 110 108.60 -14.53 -38.63
N THR A 111 108.19 -13.75 -37.62
CA THR A 111 106.75 -13.46 -37.42
C THR A 111 106.13 -12.65 -38.56
N ASN A 112 106.92 -11.83 -39.27
CA ASN A 112 106.46 -11.12 -40.46
C ASN A 112 106.33 -12.06 -41.67
N GLU A 113 107.24 -13.04 -41.81
CA GLU A 113 107.21 -14.07 -42.86
C GLU A 113 105.98 -14.99 -42.69
N GLU A 114 105.76 -15.52 -41.48
CA GLU A 114 104.56 -16.29 -41.12
C GLU A 114 103.25 -15.52 -41.36
N ALA A 115 103.24 -14.20 -41.07
CA ALA A 115 102.07 -13.35 -41.34
C ALA A 115 101.83 -13.11 -42.84
N LEU A 116 102.88 -13.00 -43.64
CA LEU A 116 102.77 -12.87 -45.10
C LEU A 116 102.30 -14.17 -45.76
N GLU A 117 102.77 -15.34 -45.31
CA GLU A 117 102.26 -16.63 -45.75
C GLU A 117 100.76 -16.80 -45.42
N ALA A 118 100.34 -16.43 -44.21
CA ALA A 118 98.93 -16.45 -43.82
C ALA A 118 98.05 -15.55 -44.70
N MET A 119 98.51 -14.33 -45.02
CA MET A 119 97.82 -13.43 -45.95
C MET A 119 97.76 -14.00 -47.37
N ALA A 120 98.83 -14.65 -47.85
CA ALA A 120 98.84 -15.29 -49.17
C ALA A 120 97.83 -16.44 -49.26
N MET A 121 97.71 -17.27 -48.21
CA MET A 121 96.69 -18.32 -48.14
C MET A 121 95.27 -17.77 -48.17
N ASP A 122 94.97 -16.70 -47.40
CA ASP A 122 93.63 -16.10 -47.40
C ASP A 122 93.30 -15.41 -48.73
N ILE A 123 94.28 -14.81 -49.42
CA ILE A 123 94.12 -14.28 -50.78
C ILE A 123 93.79 -15.41 -51.76
N GLN A 124 94.53 -16.51 -51.74
CA GLN A 124 94.29 -17.67 -52.61
C GLN A 124 92.91 -18.29 -52.37
N LYS A 125 92.52 -18.47 -51.11
CA LYS A 125 91.19 -18.93 -50.71
C LYS A 125 90.07 -17.99 -51.16
N CYS A 126 90.32 -16.68 -51.20
CA CYS A 126 89.39 -15.72 -51.82
C CYS A 126 89.31 -15.89 -53.34
N ARG A 127 90.43 -16.11 -54.05
CA ARG A 127 90.47 -16.37 -55.49
C ARG A 127 89.64 -17.60 -55.86
N GLU A 128 89.78 -18.69 -55.09
CA GLU A 128 88.98 -19.92 -55.22
C GLU A 128 87.48 -19.67 -55.01
N LEU A 129 87.08 -19.05 -53.89
CA LEU A 129 85.68 -18.76 -53.59
C LEU A 129 85.00 -17.89 -54.66
N ILE A 130 85.76 -16.96 -55.25
CA ILE A 130 85.27 -16.01 -56.26
C ILE A 130 85.34 -16.58 -57.68
N HIS A 131 86.06 -17.69 -57.89
CA HIS A 131 86.33 -18.31 -59.18
C HIS A 131 87.06 -17.34 -60.15
N CYS A 132 88.08 -16.65 -59.62
CA CYS A 132 88.91 -15.74 -60.40
C CYS A 132 90.17 -16.42 -60.94
N ASP A 133 90.55 -15.99 -62.15
CA ASP A 133 91.82 -16.29 -62.78
C ASP A 133 93.01 -15.89 -61.87
N PRO A 134 94.00 -16.78 -61.62
CA PRO A 134 95.21 -16.42 -60.86
C PRO A 134 95.93 -15.20 -61.44
N ASP A 135 96.02 -15.08 -62.76
CA ASP A 135 97.02 -14.22 -63.42
C ASP A 135 96.58 -12.74 -63.53
N SER A 136 95.42 -12.36 -63.00
CA SER A 136 94.91 -10.98 -63.07
C SER A 136 94.45 -10.40 -61.71
N GLU A 137 95.33 -9.65 -61.06
CA GLU A 137 95.04 -8.88 -59.82
C GLU A 137 93.95 -7.81 -60.01
N GLU A 138 93.88 -7.15 -61.18
CA GLU A 138 92.85 -6.14 -61.45
C GLU A 138 91.46 -6.79 -61.52
N ILE A 139 91.33 -7.94 -62.20
CA ILE A 139 90.08 -8.72 -62.22
C ILE A 139 89.75 -9.24 -60.83
N PHE A 140 90.73 -9.79 -60.10
CA PHE A 140 90.53 -10.32 -58.75
C PHE A 140 90.05 -9.24 -57.76
N SER A 141 90.72 -8.09 -57.71
CA SER A 141 90.34 -6.99 -56.79
C SER A 141 88.92 -6.45 -57.08
N VAL A 142 88.54 -6.31 -58.35
CA VAL A 142 87.18 -5.92 -58.76
C VAL A 142 86.15 -7.01 -58.39
N ALA A 143 86.49 -8.28 -58.58
CA ALA A 143 85.60 -9.40 -58.26
C ALA A 143 85.44 -9.60 -56.74
N LEU A 144 86.50 -9.45 -55.95
CA LEU A 144 86.48 -9.42 -54.49
C LEU A 144 85.63 -8.26 -53.97
N ALA A 145 85.78 -7.05 -54.53
CA ALA A 145 84.93 -5.92 -54.19
C ALA A 145 83.45 -6.18 -54.52
N ARG A 146 83.13 -6.85 -55.64
CA ARG A 146 81.76 -7.29 -55.98
C ARG A 146 81.24 -8.36 -55.02
N TYR A 147 82.06 -9.35 -54.67
CA TYR A 147 81.72 -10.44 -53.75
C TYR A 147 81.44 -9.92 -52.33
N VAL A 148 82.31 -9.07 -51.78
CA VAL A 148 82.09 -8.43 -50.47
C VAL A 148 80.83 -7.56 -50.46
N ARG A 149 80.53 -6.82 -51.55
CA ARG A 149 79.26 -6.07 -51.68
C ARG A 149 78.04 -6.98 -51.83
N ARG A 150 78.17 -8.19 -52.38
CA ARG A 150 77.10 -9.20 -52.42
C ARG A 150 76.87 -9.80 -51.04
N GLN A 151 77.93 -10.25 -50.36
CA GLN A 151 77.87 -10.79 -49.00
C GLN A 151 77.32 -9.78 -47.98
N ARG A 152 77.72 -8.50 -48.08
CA ARG A 152 77.17 -7.44 -47.20
C ARG A 152 75.66 -7.23 -47.42
N ARG A 153 75.17 -7.31 -48.66
CA ARG A 153 73.73 -7.26 -48.95
C ARG A 153 73.03 -8.50 -48.40
N MET A 154 73.45 -9.71 -48.80
CA MET A 154 72.83 -10.95 -48.32
C MET A 154 72.79 -11.06 -46.78
N LYS A 155 73.79 -10.54 -46.05
CA LYS A 155 73.74 -10.44 -44.58
C LYS A 155 72.70 -9.45 -44.06
N LYS A 156 72.53 -8.28 -44.69
CA LYS A 156 71.48 -7.31 -44.37
C LYS A 156 70.09 -7.88 -44.68
N ASP A 157 69.93 -8.43 -45.89
CA ASP A 157 68.68 -9.01 -46.38
C ASP A 157 68.23 -10.16 -45.45
N LEU A 158 69.17 -11.00 -44.99
CA LEU A 158 68.90 -12.10 -44.04
C LEU A 158 68.50 -11.60 -42.64
N GLU A 159 69.04 -10.48 -42.17
CA GLU A 159 68.65 -9.87 -40.89
C GLU A 159 67.28 -9.16 -40.98
N GLU A 160 66.95 -8.58 -42.14
CA GLU A 160 65.61 -8.08 -42.46
C GLU A 160 64.59 -9.23 -42.54
N CYS A 161 64.96 -10.39 -43.11
CA CYS A 161 64.16 -11.61 -43.03
C CYS A 161 63.99 -12.13 -41.58
N ARG A 162 65.03 -12.10 -40.73
CA ARG A 162 64.93 -12.51 -39.32
C ARG A 162 63.98 -11.62 -38.52
N THR A 163 64.14 -10.31 -38.64
CA THR A 163 63.31 -9.33 -37.92
C THR A 163 61.86 -9.36 -38.36
N THR A 164 61.59 -9.51 -39.66
CA THR A 164 60.22 -9.72 -40.17
C THR A 164 59.62 -11.04 -39.71
N LEU A 165 60.37 -12.16 -39.74
CA LEU A 165 59.90 -13.47 -39.23
C LEU A 165 59.59 -13.40 -37.72
N ALA A 166 60.43 -12.73 -36.92
CA ALA A 166 60.17 -12.50 -35.50
C ALA A 166 58.91 -11.64 -35.24
N SER A 167 58.67 -10.60 -36.06
CA SER A 167 57.42 -9.83 -35.97
C SER A 167 56.19 -10.65 -36.35
N LEU A 168 56.29 -11.50 -37.37
CA LEU A 168 55.20 -12.39 -37.80
C LEU A 168 54.88 -13.47 -36.75
N GLN A 169 55.91 -14.05 -36.12
CA GLN A 169 55.76 -14.96 -34.98
C GLN A 169 55.07 -14.26 -33.81
N LYS A 170 55.43 -13.01 -33.50
CA LYS A 170 54.73 -12.25 -32.47
C LYS A 170 53.25 -12.04 -32.83
N THR A 171 52.96 -11.58 -34.04
CA THR A 171 51.56 -11.37 -34.45
C THR A 171 50.74 -12.66 -34.49
N ALA A 172 51.35 -13.81 -34.75
CA ALA A 172 50.68 -15.11 -34.66
C ALA A 172 50.28 -15.45 -33.22
N VAL A 173 51.19 -15.27 -32.24
CA VAL A 173 50.87 -15.45 -30.82
C VAL A 173 49.82 -14.43 -30.35
N ASP A 174 49.91 -13.18 -30.82
CA ASP A 174 48.91 -12.15 -30.54
C ASP A 174 47.52 -12.55 -31.13
N THR A 175 47.44 -13.18 -32.32
CA THR A 175 46.17 -13.70 -32.89
C THR A 175 45.65 -14.95 -32.19
N ASP A 176 46.50 -15.90 -31.82
CA ASP A 176 46.09 -17.11 -31.09
C ASP A 176 45.47 -16.73 -29.72
N CYS A 177 46.01 -15.68 -29.08
CA CYS A 177 45.46 -15.13 -27.84
C CYS A 177 44.07 -14.52 -28.06
N LEU A 178 43.88 -13.74 -29.13
CA LEU A 178 42.59 -13.14 -29.49
C LEU A 178 41.54 -14.19 -29.90
N GLU A 179 41.93 -15.26 -30.59
CA GLU A 179 41.03 -16.37 -30.91
C GLU A 179 40.58 -17.10 -29.64
N LYS A 180 41.48 -17.30 -28.68
CA LYS A 180 41.16 -17.85 -27.36
C LYS A 180 40.19 -16.94 -26.59
N GLU A 181 40.45 -15.64 -26.48
CA GLU A 181 39.54 -14.67 -25.84
C GLU A 181 38.15 -14.66 -26.51
N ASN A 182 38.10 -14.68 -27.84
CA ASN A 182 36.86 -14.77 -28.61
C ASN A 182 36.10 -16.08 -28.35
N SER A 183 36.80 -17.21 -28.17
CA SER A 183 36.18 -18.47 -27.81
C SER A 183 35.56 -18.44 -26.40
N GLU A 184 36.25 -17.82 -25.43
CA GLU A 184 35.75 -17.66 -24.06
C GLU A 184 34.52 -16.74 -24.02
N LEU A 185 34.58 -15.59 -24.70
CA LEU A 185 33.45 -14.68 -24.86
C LEU A 185 32.26 -15.36 -25.56
N SER A 186 32.50 -16.20 -26.56
CA SER A 186 31.44 -16.97 -27.23
C SER A 186 30.74 -17.95 -26.27
N THR A 187 31.48 -18.61 -25.38
CA THR A 187 30.88 -19.47 -24.35
C THR A 187 30.08 -18.69 -23.31
N GLU A 188 30.56 -17.53 -22.85
CA GLU A 188 29.82 -16.68 -21.90
C GLU A 188 28.55 -16.10 -22.53
N VAL A 189 28.59 -15.66 -23.80
CA VAL A 189 27.40 -15.22 -24.54
C VAL A 189 26.37 -16.35 -24.63
N SER A 190 26.79 -17.59 -24.93
CA SER A 190 25.89 -18.74 -24.97
C SER A 190 25.23 -19.02 -23.61
N TYR A 191 26.00 -18.98 -22.52
CA TYR A 191 25.51 -19.14 -21.16
C TYR A 191 24.53 -18.03 -20.74
N LEU A 192 24.83 -16.77 -21.06
CA LEU A 192 23.96 -15.64 -20.77
C LEU A 192 22.65 -15.70 -21.59
N SER A 193 22.70 -16.08 -22.86
CA SER A 193 21.50 -16.32 -23.67
C SER A 193 20.64 -17.45 -23.11
N GLN A 194 21.24 -18.56 -22.66
CA GLN A 194 20.49 -19.66 -22.03
C GLN A 194 19.80 -19.20 -20.73
N ARG A 195 20.50 -18.42 -19.89
CA ARG A 195 19.93 -17.85 -18.66
C ARG A 195 18.81 -16.85 -18.93
N LEU A 196 18.93 -16.03 -19.98
CA LEU A 196 17.91 -15.08 -20.39
C LEU A 196 16.64 -15.80 -20.84
N ALA A 197 16.75 -16.78 -21.75
CA ALA A 197 15.60 -17.60 -22.18
C ALA A 197 14.94 -18.37 -21.01
N THR A 198 15.73 -18.82 -20.04
CA THR A 198 15.20 -19.47 -18.82
C THR A 198 14.43 -18.46 -17.94
N ALA A 199 14.91 -17.22 -17.82
CA ALA A 199 14.23 -16.17 -17.07
C ALA A 199 12.92 -15.73 -17.76
N GLU A 200 12.92 -15.62 -19.09
CA GLU A 200 11.73 -15.31 -19.89
C GLU A 200 10.62 -16.35 -19.70
N GLN A 201 10.95 -17.65 -19.77
CA GLN A 201 9.98 -18.74 -19.49
C GLN A 201 9.40 -18.68 -18.07
N VAL A 202 10.19 -18.30 -17.07
CA VAL A 202 9.73 -18.13 -15.68
C VAL A 202 8.83 -16.89 -15.52
N ILE A 203 9.03 -15.85 -16.32
CA ILE A 203 8.15 -14.67 -16.36
C ILE A 203 6.83 -15.02 -17.06
N GLU A 204 6.88 -15.60 -18.27
CA GLU A 204 5.69 -16.00 -19.04
C GLU A 204 4.79 -16.98 -18.26
N GLY A 205 5.39 -17.95 -17.55
CA GLY A 205 4.66 -18.86 -16.67
C GLY A 205 3.96 -18.14 -15.50
N LYS A 206 4.61 -17.16 -14.88
CA LYS A 206 4.04 -16.37 -13.77
C LYS A 206 2.97 -15.39 -14.24
N ASP A 207 3.13 -14.79 -15.41
CA ASP A 207 2.12 -13.92 -16.00
C ASP A 207 0.88 -14.73 -16.40
N SER A 208 1.06 -15.96 -16.89
CA SER A 208 -0.03 -16.90 -17.15
C SER A 208 -0.78 -17.30 -15.86
N GLU A 209 -0.05 -17.62 -14.79
CA GLU A 209 -0.64 -17.91 -13.46
C GLU A 209 -1.42 -16.71 -12.91
N GLN A 210 -0.86 -15.50 -13.00
CA GLN A 210 -1.50 -14.27 -12.55
C GLN A 210 -2.74 -13.93 -13.39
N GLN A 211 -2.70 -14.11 -14.71
CA GLN A 211 -3.87 -13.91 -15.57
C GLN A 211 -5.00 -14.89 -15.23
N ALA A 212 -4.69 -16.17 -15.00
CA ALA A 212 -5.67 -17.16 -14.54
C ALA A 212 -6.30 -16.78 -13.18
N LYS A 213 -5.47 -16.30 -12.23
CA LYS A 213 -5.96 -15.81 -10.93
C LYS A 213 -6.83 -14.55 -11.05
N ILE A 214 -6.47 -13.63 -11.94
CA ILE A 214 -7.27 -12.44 -12.26
C ILE A 214 -8.60 -12.82 -12.92
N HIS A 215 -8.63 -13.87 -13.74
CA HIS A 215 -9.86 -14.39 -14.35
C HIS A 215 -10.84 -14.92 -13.28
N GLU A 216 -10.39 -15.81 -12.40
CA GLU A 216 -11.28 -16.37 -11.36
C GLU A 216 -11.74 -15.31 -10.35
N LEU A 217 -10.88 -14.37 -9.95
CA LEU A 217 -11.30 -13.25 -9.09
C LEU A 217 -12.33 -12.31 -9.75
N ARG A 218 -12.28 -12.13 -11.08
CA ARG A 218 -13.33 -11.38 -11.82
C ARG A 218 -14.66 -12.12 -11.82
N LYS A 219 -14.62 -13.43 -12.04
CA LYS A 219 -15.78 -14.33 -12.05
C LYS A 219 -16.44 -14.42 -10.67
N GLU A 220 -15.65 -14.53 -9.59
CA GLU A 220 -16.12 -14.47 -8.21
C GLU A 220 -16.79 -13.12 -7.89
N ARG A 221 -16.12 -12.00 -8.22
CA ARG A 221 -16.68 -10.64 -8.09
C ARG A 221 -18.03 -10.49 -8.81
N ASP A 222 -18.15 -11.03 -10.02
CA ASP A 222 -19.37 -10.87 -10.82
C ASP A 222 -20.51 -11.77 -10.33
N ALA A 223 -20.20 -12.95 -9.78
CA ALA A 223 -21.17 -13.78 -9.05
C ALA A 223 -21.68 -13.08 -7.77
N LEU A 224 -20.76 -12.55 -6.95
CA LEU A 224 -21.11 -11.78 -5.75
C LEU A 224 -21.89 -10.49 -6.09
N ARG A 225 -21.64 -9.88 -7.25
CA ARG A 225 -22.44 -8.74 -7.73
C ARG A 225 -23.88 -9.15 -8.07
N ALA A 226 -24.06 -10.29 -8.75
CA ALA A 226 -25.40 -10.81 -9.06
C ALA A 226 -26.18 -11.12 -7.76
N GLU A 227 -25.56 -11.83 -6.81
CA GLU A 227 -26.19 -12.14 -5.52
C GLU A 227 -26.60 -10.86 -4.74
N ASN A 228 -25.78 -9.81 -4.77
CA ASN A 228 -26.15 -8.52 -4.15
C ASN A 228 -27.31 -7.81 -4.88
N MET A 229 -27.46 -7.99 -6.19
CA MET A 229 -28.62 -7.48 -6.93
C MET A 229 -29.89 -8.24 -6.56
N ASP A 230 -29.83 -9.57 -6.53
CA ASP A 230 -30.97 -10.42 -6.14
C ASP A 230 -31.44 -10.10 -4.71
N ARG A 231 -30.51 -9.98 -3.76
CA ARG A 231 -30.80 -9.56 -2.37
C ARG A 231 -31.36 -8.13 -2.29
N SER A 232 -30.94 -7.21 -3.16
CA SER A 232 -31.52 -5.85 -3.20
C SER A 232 -33.00 -5.89 -3.60
N VAL A 233 -33.34 -6.69 -4.62
CA VAL A 233 -34.73 -6.89 -5.08
C VAL A 233 -35.58 -7.59 -4.01
N GLU A 234 -35.02 -8.55 -3.27
CA GLU A 234 -35.69 -9.16 -2.11
C GLU A 234 -35.97 -8.12 -1.01
N ILE A 235 -34.98 -7.28 -0.67
CA ILE A 235 -35.14 -6.20 0.33
C ILE A 235 -36.21 -5.20 -0.10
N GLU A 236 -36.24 -4.79 -1.37
CA GLU A 236 -37.28 -3.90 -1.91
C GLU A 236 -38.68 -4.55 -1.84
N CYS A 237 -38.79 -5.83 -2.18
CA CYS A 237 -40.04 -6.58 -2.06
C CYS A 237 -40.53 -6.67 -0.60
N LEU A 238 -39.63 -6.94 0.35
CA LEU A 238 -39.94 -7.01 1.78
C LEU A 238 -40.35 -5.64 2.35
N HIS A 239 -39.77 -4.54 1.88
CA HIS A 239 -40.24 -3.19 2.23
C HIS A 239 -41.66 -2.94 1.70
N GLY A 240 -41.95 -3.27 0.44
CA GLY A 240 -43.32 -3.16 -0.11
C GLY A 240 -44.35 -4.01 0.64
N GLN A 241 -43.97 -5.21 1.10
CA GLN A 241 -44.82 -6.04 1.97
C GLN A 241 -45.03 -5.41 3.35
N LYS A 242 -43.98 -4.85 3.96
CA LYS A 242 -44.07 -4.14 5.24
C LYS A 242 -45.00 -2.94 5.15
N ASP A 243 -44.85 -2.10 4.13
CA ASP A 243 -45.67 -0.89 3.98
C ASP A 243 -47.16 -1.22 3.75
N LEU A 244 -47.45 -2.33 3.05
CA LEU A 244 -48.81 -2.89 2.90
C LEU A 244 -49.38 -3.39 4.24
N LEU A 245 -48.57 -4.04 5.07
CA LEU A 245 -48.98 -4.52 6.40
C LEU A 245 -49.19 -3.34 7.37
N ASP A 246 -48.29 -2.37 7.38
CA ASP A 246 -48.42 -1.14 8.16
C ASP A 246 -49.67 -0.33 7.75
N GLN A 247 -50.03 -0.32 6.45
CA GLN A 247 -51.30 0.27 6.01
C GLN A 247 -52.50 -0.52 6.54
N ARG A 248 -52.52 -1.85 6.40
CA ARG A 248 -53.60 -2.69 6.95
C ARG A 248 -53.75 -2.54 8.47
N LEU A 249 -52.65 -2.34 9.20
CA LEU A 249 -52.67 -2.08 10.64
C LEU A 249 -53.27 -0.70 10.95
N ARG A 250 -52.94 0.35 10.18
CA ARG A 250 -53.60 1.66 10.28
C ARG A 250 -55.11 1.54 10.01
N ASP A 251 -55.49 0.87 8.92
CA ASP A 251 -56.90 0.69 8.54
C ASP A 251 -57.70 -0.05 9.63
N ARG A 252 -57.17 -1.16 10.16
CA ARG A 252 -57.79 -1.90 11.26
C ARG A 252 -57.81 -1.13 12.58
N THR A 253 -56.85 -0.24 12.83
CA THR A 253 -56.87 0.65 14.00
C THR A 253 -58.00 1.66 13.86
N ASN A 254 -58.16 2.29 12.70
CA ASN A 254 -59.25 3.23 12.42
C ASN A 254 -60.64 2.58 12.51
N GLU A 255 -60.78 1.33 12.04
CA GLU A 255 -61.99 0.52 12.23
C GLU A 255 -62.26 0.26 13.72
N LEU A 256 -61.24 -0.12 14.49
CA LEU A 256 -61.37 -0.42 15.92
C LEU A 256 -61.74 0.83 16.73
N ASP A 257 -61.13 1.98 16.45
CA ASP A 257 -61.47 3.26 17.07
C ASP A 257 -62.91 3.67 16.73
N SER A 258 -63.33 3.48 15.48
CA SER A 258 -64.72 3.70 15.04
C SER A 258 -65.70 2.78 15.79
N ALA A 259 -65.36 1.49 15.93
CA ALA A 259 -66.15 0.53 16.71
C ALA A 259 -66.18 0.88 18.21
N CYS A 260 -65.09 1.44 18.76
CA CYS A 260 -65.04 1.92 20.14
C CYS A 260 -65.94 3.15 20.35
N LEU A 261 -66.00 4.07 19.38
CA LEU A 261 -66.91 5.22 19.41
C LEU A 261 -68.37 4.77 19.35
N VAL A 262 -68.73 3.86 18.44
CA VAL A 262 -70.09 3.28 18.35
C VAL A 262 -70.44 2.53 19.64
N SER A 263 -69.53 1.71 20.18
CA SER A 263 -69.73 0.98 21.44
C SER A 263 -69.93 1.92 22.63
N ARG A 264 -69.23 3.06 22.66
CA ARG A 264 -69.43 4.11 23.68
C ARG A 264 -70.79 4.81 23.51
N GLY A 265 -71.24 5.05 22.28
CA GLY A 265 -72.59 5.53 21.97
C GLY A 265 -73.67 4.59 22.52
N LEU A 266 -73.64 3.32 22.10
CA LEU A 266 -74.55 2.28 22.57
C LEU A 266 -74.51 2.07 24.09
N THR A 267 -73.33 2.24 24.72
CA THR A 267 -73.18 2.19 26.17
C THR A 267 -73.92 3.35 26.84
N LYS A 268 -73.83 4.57 26.28
CA LYS A 268 -74.58 5.73 26.78
C LYS A 268 -76.07 5.55 26.55
N GLU A 269 -76.50 5.16 25.35
CA GLU A 269 -77.93 4.91 25.03
C GLU A 269 -78.54 3.87 25.98
N ARG A 270 -77.82 2.79 26.30
CA ARG A 270 -78.22 1.81 27.31
C ARG A 270 -78.39 2.43 28.69
N ASP A 271 -77.49 3.33 29.11
CA ASP A 271 -77.52 3.93 30.44
C ASP A 271 -78.57 5.05 30.53
N ASP A 272 -78.81 5.80 29.45
CA ASP A 272 -79.93 6.73 29.29
C ASP A 272 -81.26 5.95 29.37
N LEU A 273 -81.45 4.90 28.57
CA LEU A 273 -82.62 4.00 28.60
C LEU A 273 -82.82 3.32 29.96
N LYS A 274 -81.73 3.01 30.68
CA LYS A 274 -81.80 2.47 32.04
C LYS A 274 -82.28 3.51 33.04
N SER A 275 -81.97 4.80 32.83
CA SER A 275 -82.54 5.88 33.65
C SER A 275 -84.04 6.04 33.37
N GLU A 276 -84.47 5.97 32.11
CA GLU A 276 -85.90 5.98 31.73
C GLU A 276 -86.65 4.76 32.29
N LEU A 277 -86.02 3.58 32.33
CA LEU A 277 -86.60 2.38 32.93
C LEU A 277 -86.81 2.52 34.45
N GLU A 278 -85.89 3.20 35.14
CA GLU A 278 -86.02 3.47 36.57
C GLU A 278 -87.04 4.59 36.84
N THR A 279 -87.09 5.67 36.05
CA THR A 279 -88.13 6.71 36.22
C THR A 279 -89.54 6.19 35.94
N THR A 280 -89.73 5.42 34.85
CA THR A 280 -91.05 4.81 34.55
C THR A 280 -91.44 3.73 35.57
N LYS A 281 -90.48 3.08 36.22
CA LYS A 281 -90.70 2.16 37.34
C LYS A 281 -91.09 2.91 38.62
N ASP A 282 -90.48 4.06 38.90
CA ASP A 282 -90.85 4.94 40.01
C ASP A 282 -92.25 5.54 39.78
N GLU A 283 -92.58 6.01 38.57
CA GLU A 283 -93.93 6.40 38.14
C GLU A 283 -94.94 5.25 38.35
N ILE A 284 -94.57 4.00 38.02
CA ILE A 284 -95.42 2.82 38.29
C ILE A 284 -95.61 2.60 39.80
N THR A 285 -94.64 2.94 40.65
CA THR A 285 -94.83 2.92 42.11
C THR A 285 -95.75 4.04 42.60
N GLU A 286 -95.61 5.28 42.12
CA GLU A 286 -96.54 6.38 42.43
C GLU A 286 -97.97 6.08 41.94
N LEU A 287 -98.13 5.50 40.74
CA LEU A 287 -99.42 5.04 40.21
C LEU A 287 -100.02 3.89 41.03
N LYS A 288 -99.17 3.06 41.64
CA LYS A 288 -99.60 1.97 42.53
C LYS A 288 -100.00 2.50 43.92
N GLU A 289 -99.27 3.49 44.45
CA GLU A 289 -99.58 4.13 45.73
C GLU A 289 -100.84 5.01 45.63
N SER A 290 -100.95 5.86 44.61
CA SER A 290 -102.17 6.63 44.32
C SER A 290 -103.39 5.74 44.06
N LYS A 291 -103.23 4.62 43.33
CA LYS A 291 -104.27 3.58 43.22
C LYS A 291 -104.65 2.99 44.58
N SER A 292 -103.70 2.80 45.50
CA SER A 292 -103.98 2.32 46.86
C SER A 292 -104.71 3.39 47.69
N ALA A 293 -104.35 4.66 47.55
CA ALA A 293 -105.01 5.79 48.19
C ALA A 293 -106.47 5.92 47.71
N LEU A 294 -106.71 5.89 46.40
CA LEU A 294 -108.06 5.84 45.80
C LEU A 294 -108.87 4.62 46.25
N LEU A 295 -108.22 3.48 46.49
CA LEU A 295 -108.85 2.31 47.12
C LEU A 295 -109.23 2.57 48.58
N THR A 296 -108.40 3.27 49.36
CA THR A 296 -108.78 3.67 50.73
C THR A 296 -109.90 4.71 50.74
N GLU A 297 -109.90 5.71 49.84
CA GLU A 297 -111.01 6.65 49.68
C GLU A 297 -112.30 5.94 49.26
N SER A 298 -112.24 5.01 48.31
CA SER A 298 -113.41 4.20 47.90
C SER A 298 -113.98 3.37 49.06
N ASN A 299 -113.13 2.87 49.96
CA ASN A 299 -113.55 2.20 51.19
C ASN A 299 -114.13 3.17 52.24
N VAL A 300 -113.60 4.40 52.36
CA VAL A 300 -114.16 5.46 53.22
C VAL A 300 -115.52 5.94 52.70
N ILE A 301 -115.68 6.09 51.38
CA ILE A 301 -116.95 6.39 50.73
C ILE A 301 -117.94 5.24 50.92
N SER A 302 -117.51 3.98 50.76
CA SER A 302 -118.36 2.81 50.97
C SER A 302 -118.83 2.67 52.43
N THR A 303 -117.96 2.95 53.41
CA THR A 303 -118.31 2.89 54.84
C THR A 303 -119.15 4.08 55.29
N THR A 304 -118.96 5.29 54.75
CA THR A 304 -119.87 6.42 55.00
C THR A 304 -121.23 6.21 54.35
N LEU A 305 -121.30 5.65 53.13
CA LEU A 305 -122.56 5.24 52.48
C LEU A 305 -123.29 4.15 53.28
N ALA A 306 -122.55 3.18 53.84
CA ALA A 306 -123.10 2.18 54.76
C ALA A 306 -123.63 2.78 56.07
N ARG A 307 -123.11 3.95 56.49
CA ARG A 307 -123.55 4.66 57.72
C ARG A 307 -124.72 5.61 57.48
N THR A 308 -124.85 6.23 56.31
CA THR A 308 -126.00 7.09 55.97
C THR A 308 -127.25 6.28 55.65
N ARG A 309 -127.12 5.09 55.05
CA ARG A 309 -128.24 4.19 54.73
C ARG A 309 -129.18 3.89 55.93
N PRO A 310 -128.70 3.48 57.12
CA PRO A 310 -129.57 3.29 58.29
C PRO A 310 -130.16 4.59 58.85
N GLN A 311 -129.45 5.73 58.74
CA GLN A 311 -129.97 7.04 59.16
C GLN A 311 -131.15 7.48 58.27
N LEU A 312 -131.08 7.21 56.96
CA LEU A 312 -132.15 7.50 56.02
C LEU A 312 -133.41 6.65 56.30
N THR A 313 -133.24 5.35 56.61
CA THR A 313 -134.38 4.50 56.99
C THR A 313 -135.01 4.89 58.33
N ALA A 314 -134.22 5.34 59.31
CA ALA A 314 -134.74 5.86 60.58
C ALA A 314 -135.58 7.14 60.37
N SER A 315 -135.11 8.06 59.52
CA SER A 315 -135.87 9.26 59.12
C SER A 315 -137.18 8.90 58.41
N HIS A 316 -137.16 7.89 57.54
CA HIS A 316 -138.36 7.44 56.83
C HIS A 316 -139.41 6.81 57.76
N GLN A 317 -138.99 6.09 58.80
CA GLN A 317 -139.89 5.55 59.83
C GLN A 317 -140.46 6.64 60.75
N ALA A 318 -139.67 7.67 61.07
CA ALA A 318 -140.15 8.84 61.84
C ALA A 318 -141.26 9.60 61.10
N ASN A 319 -141.12 9.80 59.78
CA ASN A 319 -142.18 10.41 58.97
C ASN A 319 -143.46 9.56 58.89
N GLU A 320 -143.34 8.22 58.87
CA GLU A 320 -144.51 7.33 58.95
C GLU A 320 -145.24 7.44 60.30
N HIS A 321 -144.51 7.65 61.40
CA HIS A 321 -145.09 7.86 62.73
C HIS A 321 -145.88 9.17 62.79
N LEU A 322 -145.24 10.28 62.41
CA LEU A 322 -145.85 11.62 62.40
C LEU A 322 -147.07 11.70 61.48
N SER A 323 -147.06 10.98 60.34
CA SER A 323 -148.22 10.88 59.45
C SER A 323 -149.42 10.18 60.10
N LYS A 324 -149.17 9.10 60.86
CA LYS A 324 -150.23 8.39 61.61
C LYS A 324 -150.76 9.23 62.77
N GLU A 325 -149.89 9.96 63.47
CA GLU A 325 -150.29 10.90 64.52
C GLU A 325 -151.17 12.04 63.94
N LEU A 326 -150.81 12.61 62.78
CA LEU A 326 -151.58 13.64 62.09
C LEU A 326 -153.02 13.18 61.77
N GLU A 327 -153.21 11.94 61.29
CA GLU A 327 -154.55 11.40 61.05
C GLU A 327 -155.32 11.15 62.36
N THR A 328 -154.68 10.66 63.43
CA THR A 328 -155.37 10.55 64.73
C THR A 328 -155.78 11.92 65.28
N ALA A 329 -154.97 12.97 65.06
CA ALA A 329 -155.31 14.34 65.44
C ALA A 329 -156.50 14.89 64.63
N LYS A 330 -156.57 14.63 63.31
CA LYS A 330 -157.74 14.98 62.48
C LYS A 330 -159.02 14.30 62.98
N VAL A 331 -158.96 13.01 63.32
CA VAL A 331 -160.10 12.26 63.87
C VAL A 331 -160.55 12.84 65.23
N GLN A 332 -159.63 13.25 66.10
CA GLN A 332 -159.98 13.93 67.35
C GLN A 332 -160.57 15.33 67.14
N LEU A 333 -160.05 16.10 66.17
CA LEU A 333 -160.59 17.41 65.78
C LEU A 333 -162.03 17.31 65.26
N ALA A 334 -162.32 16.34 64.39
CA ALA A 334 -163.68 16.07 63.94
C ALA A 334 -164.61 15.73 65.12
N LYS A 335 -164.15 14.87 66.03
CA LYS A 335 -164.91 14.44 67.22
C LYS A 335 -165.22 15.60 68.18
N LEU A 336 -164.28 16.53 68.38
CA LEU A 336 -164.50 17.75 69.16
C LEU A 336 -165.45 18.73 68.45
N HIS A 337 -165.39 18.82 67.12
CA HIS A 337 -166.27 19.68 66.34
C HIS A 337 -167.73 19.22 66.39
N ASP A 338 -168.00 17.91 66.36
CA ASP A 338 -169.34 17.37 66.55
C ASP A 338 -169.85 17.51 68.01
N ILE A 339 -168.98 17.41 69.01
CA ILE A 339 -169.33 17.70 70.42
C ILE A 339 -169.77 19.16 70.59
N LEU A 340 -169.06 20.11 69.98
CA LEU A 340 -169.46 21.52 70.00
C LEU A 340 -170.78 21.77 69.25
N ARG A 341 -170.97 21.09 68.11
CA ARG A 341 -172.23 21.14 67.32
C ARG A 341 -173.42 20.58 68.12
N ALA A 342 -173.22 19.54 68.93
CA ALA A 342 -174.25 19.01 69.83
C ALA A 342 -174.64 20.00 70.95
N ILE A 343 -173.69 20.79 71.48
CA ILE A 343 -173.94 21.76 72.56
C ILE A 343 -174.80 22.95 72.09
N ASP A 344 -174.58 23.45 70.86
CA ASP A 344 -175.40 24.53 70.28
C ASP A 344 -176.84 24.07 70.01
N ILE A 345 -177.04 22.80 69.64
CA ILE A 345 -178.37 22.18 69.50
C ILE A 345 -179.03 21.99 70.87
N ALA A 346 -178.28 21.52 71.88
CA ALA A 346 -178.82 21.24 73.22
C ALA A 346 -179.43 22.48 73.90
N LYS A 347 -178.82 23.66 73.76
CA LYS A 347 -179.38 24.91 74.30
C LYS A 347 -180.64 25.41 73.58
N LYS A 348 -180.88 25.00 72.32
CA LYS A 348 -182.05 25.42 71.52
C LYS A 348 -183.26 24.49 71.68
N ALA A 349 -183.09 23.29 72.26
CA ALA A 349 -184.12 22.26 72.33
C ALA A 349 -185.00 22.25 73.60
N SER A 350 -184.48 22.65 74.77
CA SER A 350 -185.11 22.30 76.06
C SER A 350 -186.32 23.16 76.47
N PHE A 351 -186.49 24.38 75.96
CA PHE A 351 -187.66 25.21 76.29
C PHE A 351 -188.84 24.99 75.33
N PHE A 352 -188.58 24.76 74.04
CA PHE A 352 -189.63 24.59 73.04
C PHE A 352 -190.42 23.28 73.15
N TYR A 353 -189.89 22.25 73.82
CA TYR A 353 -190.64 21.00 74.02
C TYR A 353 -191.66 21.01 75.17
N LYS A 354 -191.72 22.07 76.00
CA LYS A 354 -192.88 22.30 76.90
C LYS A 354 -194.12 22.86 76.19
N LEU A 355 -193.96 23.30 74.94
CA LEU A 355 -194.71 22.78 73.79
C LEU A 355 -195.98 21.95 74.08
N ARG A 356 -195.83 20.62 73.99
CA ARG A 356 -196.67 19.89 73.02
C ARG A 356 -197.42 18.66 73.53
N ALA A 357 -197.51 18.44 74.84
CA ALA A 357 -198.29 17.34 75.41
C ALA A 357 -199.72 17.74 75.85
N TRP A 358 -199.94 19.00 76.26
CA TRP A 358 -201.25 19.44 76.78
C TRP A 358 -202.11 20.14 75.71
N ALA A 359 -201.49 20.94 74.84
CA ALA A 359 -202.18 21.68 73.77
C ALA A 359 -202.71 20.80 72.61
N GLN A 360 -202.56 19.47 72.68
CA GLN A 360 -203.25 18.55 71.78
C GLN A 360 -204.54 17.95 72.39
N GLN A 361 -204.91 18.38 73.61
CA GLN A 361 -206.27 18.25 74.15
C GLN A 361 -207.05 19.60 74.13
N PHE A 362 -206.40 20.73 73.78
CA PHE A 362 -207.06 22.05 73.61
C PHE A 362 -207.21 22.47 72.13
N TRP A 363 -207.70 21.52 71.32
CA TRP A 363 -208.54 21.70 70.13
C TRP A 363 -208.26 22.85 69.13
N HIS A 364 -207.96 22.46 67.89
CA HIS A 364 -208.55 23.02 66.66
C HIS A 364 -208.39 24.52 66.34
N ARG A 365 -207.60 25.29 67.09
CA ARG A 365 -207.29 26.70 66.77
C ARG A 365 -206.01 26.84 65.95
N VAL A 366 -206.17 27.49 64.80
CA VAL A 366 -205.12 28.09 63.94
C VAL A 366 -204.19 27.07 63.24
N THR A 367 -204.55 26.79 61.98
CA THR A 367 -203.69 26.67 60.77
C THR A 367 -202.16 26.60 60.97
N GLY A 368 -201.41 25.74 60.28
CA GLY A 368 -201.59 25.33 58.88
C GLY A 368 -200.61 26.11 57.97
N TRP A 369 -200.23 25.53 56.82
CA TRP A 369 -199.16 26.02 55.93
C TRP A 369 -197.74 26.11 56.54
N SER A 370 -196.66 26.39 55.80
CA SER A 370 -196.20 25.86 54.48
C SER A 370 -194.83 26.49 54.14
N ARG A 371 -194.10 25.94 53.15
CA ARG A 371 -193.14 26.66 52.28
C ARG A 371 -191.86 27.20 52.99
N SER A 372 -190.76 27.56 52.32
CA SER A 372 -190.33 27.43 50.91
C SER A 372 -188.84 27.77 50.74
N ARG A 373 -188.18 27.19 49.72
CA ARG A 373 -187.15 27.82 48.86
C ARG A 373 -185.78 28.20 49.51
N ARG A 374 -184.70 28.50 48.79
CA ARG A 374 -184.41 28.60 47.32
C ARG A 374 -182.92 28.26 47.07
N VAL A 375 -182.57 27.45 46.05
CA VAL A 375 -181.91 27.78 44.74
C VAL A 375 -180.38 27.48 44.68
N PRO A 376 -179.79 27.16 43.48
CA PRO A 376 -178.46 26.54 43.31
C PRO A 376 -177.45 27.47 42.57
N ILE A 377 -176.74 26.98 41.52
CA ILE A 377 -175.70 27.59 40.62
C ILE A 377 -174.28 27.14 41.10
N SER A 378 -173.31 26.54 40.36
CA SER A 378 -172.76 26.58 38.97
C SER A 378 -171.21 26.60 39.15
N ASP A 379 -170.27 26.38 38.21
CA ASP A 379 -170.06 25.52 37.02
C ASP A 379 -168.53 25.54 36.72
N GLU A 380 -168.01 24.63 35.86
CA GLU A 380 -166.81 24.81 34.99
C GLU A 380 -165.43 25.16 35.67
N GLU A 381 -164.23 25.34 35.07
CA GLU A 381 -163.71 25.27 33.68
C GLU A 381 -162.17 24.92 33.62
N GLU A 382 -161.49 25.31 32.53
CA GLU A 382 -160.06 25.31 32.11
C GLU A 382 -158.99 25.85 33.13
N GLY A 383 -157.66 25.95 32.87
CA GLY A 383 -156.76 25.54 31.76
C GLY A 383 -155.37 26.25 31.76
N LEU A 384 -154.40 25.66 31.02
CA LEU A 384 -153.08 26.14 30.48
C LEU A 384 -152.45 27.51 30.92
N THR A 385 -151.17 27.55 31.37
CA THR A 385 -149.91 27.90 30.62
C THR A 385 -148.75 28.20 31.65
N LEU A 386 -147.48 28.67 31.41
CA LEU A 386 -146.60 29.05 30.26
C LEU A 386 -145.08 29.07 30.68
N ALA A 387 -144.13 28.83 29.74
CA ALA A 387 -142.73 29.35 29.53
C ALA A 387 -141.66 29.50 30.70
N SER A 388 -140.32 29.56 30.49
CA SER A 388 -139.44 29.67 29.28
C SER A 388 -137.93 29.33 29.52
N VAL A 389 -137.18 28.90 28.46
CA VAL A 389 -135.79 29.28 27.97
C VAL A 389 -134.56 29.33 28.95
N GLU A 390 -133.30 28.92 28.68
CA GLU A 390 -132.53 28.39 27.50
C GLU A 390 -131.54 27.22 27.89
N GLY A 391 -130.28 26.95 27.44
CA GLY A 391 -129.22 27.60 26.61
C GLY A 391 -127.99 26.67 26.29
N SER A 392 -126.86 27.17 25.71
CA SER A 392 -125.78 26.36 25.04
C SER A 392 -124.29 26.78 25.25
N HIS A 393 -123.32 26.00 24.68
CA HIS A 393 -121.87 26.26 24.38
C HIS A 393 -120.79 25.96 25.46
N ALA A 394 -119.49 25.65 25.18
CA ALA A 394 -118.71 25.31 23.95
C ALA A 394 -117.32 24.61 24.27
N HIS A 395 -116.46 24.45 23.25
CA HIS A 395 -115.12 23.78 23.22
C HIS A 395 -114.01 24.31 24.16
N GLY A 396 -112.98 23.47 24.39
CA GLY A 396 -111.58 23.90 24.52
C GLY A 396 -110.68 22.94 25.32
N GLY A 397 -109.54 22.51 24.77
CA GLY A 397 -108.54 21.66 25.45
C GLY A 397 -107.85 20.69 24.49
#